data_AF-A0A420YW65-F1
#
_entry.id   AF-A0A420YW65-F1
#
_cell.length_a   1.000
_cell.length_b   1.000
_cell.length_c   1.000
_cell.angle_alpha   90.00
_cell.angle_beta   90.00
_cell.angle_gamma   90.00
#
_symmetry.space_group_name_H-M   'P 1'
#
loop_
_entity.id
_entity.type
_entity.pdbx_description
1 polymer ?
#
loop_
_entity_poly.entity_id
_entity_poly.type
_entity_poly.pdbx_seq_one_letter_code
_entity_poly.pdbx_strand_id
1 'polypeptide(L)'
;MKSFELIPYLFLSLPLLVGCSSFSRKATYPKELDYSEHYIESRVESSYGVTFVADGDTLHGILDTGADMTVVAGKQYQDRTDLLPKIPIQNAHDSIMHWHELELQDFTWGDVHLQDLRVAVDDGGNKDGPNVLGPIIGLDVLRGSILQFDHEDNKIKLSRNKEKLKGRGIAIPCRFNGRDRVFVPLTLPNGKRIECLLDTGFSGEIKINTDSCNVSAFAREPLYWQYKTGMRDTLSLCDISFAGKVYPKACVNLATRGRHLIGMHFLRRFKSVTIDYIERKLYFEFPEEYQAIPVMNFKKDTIQAVPLEYLVSILQGYNSYGFDVERRNRVHTITRIEAELEAKNVSLGDTLVGVNNKLFYRKYLKDFTGRHQVDLCLEQREQDIELNYALVQTNEATFYLLKNGKPRILHRKRREYLKPVPDFGYSYAPVEGKRAGISLCIYPNNVTRKLSMHIPWAPLMGGRIIELNGIDDKGNTVPLSNRAQKATRYQSDNQR
;
A
#
# COMPACT_ATOMS: atom_id res chain seq x y z
N MET A 1 -71.40 -20.12 4.09
CA MET A 1 -70.50 -20.48 5.22
C MET A 1 -69.48 -21.48 4.70
N LYS A 2 -68.17 -21.26 4.67
CA LYS A 2 -67.37 -20.07 5.00
C LYS A 2 -66.15 -20.04 4.04
N SER A 3 -66.23 -19.21 3.01
CA SER A 3 -65.09 -18.69 2.24
C SER A 3 -64.21 -17.72 3.05
N PHE A 4 -64.27 -17.79 4.38
CA PHE A 4 -63.60 -16.91 5.34
C PHE A 4 -62.48 -17.62 6.12
N GLU A 5 -62.25 -18.92 5.90
CA GLU A 5 -61.23 -19.67 6.65
C GLU A 5 -59.85 -19.72 5.96
N LEU A 6 -59.75 -19.33 4.68
CA LEU A 6 -58.46 -19.28 3.96
C LEU A 6 -57.77 -17.91 4.01
N ILE A 7 -58.50 -16.84 4.34
CA ILE A 7 -57.95 -15.48 4.42
C ILE A 7 -56.92 -15.34 5.56
N PRO A 8 -57.13 -15.90 6.78
CA PRO A 8 -56.15 -15.78 7.85
C PRO A 8 -54.82 -16.47 7.53
N TYR A 9 -54.86 -17.61 6.84
CA TYR A 9 -53.65 -18.36 6.47
C TYR A 9 -52.86 -17.71 5.33
N LEU A 10 -53.55 -17.04 4.39
CA LEU A 10 -52.86 -16.22 3.37
C LEU A 10 -52.22 -14.98 3.99
N PHE A 11 -52.89 -14.33 4.95
CA PHE A 11 -52.36 -13.14 5.63
C PHE A 11 -51.30 -13.44 6.70
N LEU A 12 -51.22 -14.67 7.24
CA LEU A 12 -50.13 -15.10 8.12
C LEU A 12 -48.92 -15.66 7.34
N SER A 13 -49.12 -16.22 6.15
CA SER A 13 -48.03 -16.72 5.30
C SER A 13 -47.35 -15.62 4.47
N LEU A 14 -48.04 -14.52 4.11
CA LEU A 14 -47.41 -13.40 3.43
C LEU A 14 -46.32 -12.69 4.26
N PRO A 15 -46.52 -12.36 5.55
CA PRO A 15 -45.46 -11.80 6.40
C PRO A 15 -44.30 -12.77 6.65
N LEU A 16 -44.57 -14.08 6.64
CA LEU A 16 -43.53 -15.11 6.79
C LEU A 16 -42.75 -15.35 5.48
N LEU A 17 -43.39 -15.23 4.32
CA LEU A 17 -42.72 -15.29 3.00
C LEU A 17 -41.97 -13.99 2.69
N VAL A 18 -42.49 -12.84 3.09
CA VAL A 18 -41.80 -11.54 3.04
C VAL A 18 -40.69 -11.48 4.12
N GLY A 19 -40.85 -12.19 5.23
CA GLY A 19 -39.84 -12.35 6.29
C GLY A 19 -38.73 -13.36 5.98
N CYS A 20 -38.92 -14.24 5.00
CA CYS A 20 -37.92 -15.22 4.56
C CYS A 20 -37.24 -14.87 3.22
N SER A 21 -37.74 -13.89 2.46
CA SER A 21 -37.01 -13.33 1.32
C SER A 21 -36.14 -12.15 1.78
N SER A 22 -34.86 -12.41 2.01
CA SER A 22 -33.80 -11.41 2.15
C SER A 22 -33.94 -10.41 3.32
N PHE A 23 -33.60 -10.85 4.54
CA PHE A 23 -32.82 -9.97 5.42
C PHE A 23 -31.39 -9.86 4.87
N SER A 24 -31.30 -9.25 3.68
CA SER A 24 -30.14 -8.46 3.31
C SER A 24 -30.16 -7.27 4.27
N ARG A 25 -29.55 -7.43 5.45
CA ARG A 25 -29.33 -6.33 6.39
C ARG A 25 -28.48 -5.30 5.64
N LYS A 26 -29.16 -4.31 5.06
CA LYS A 26 -28.51 -3.13 4.49
C LYS A 26 -27.87 -2.42 5.67
N ALA A 27 -26.55 -2.32 5.68
CA ALA A 27 -25.86 -1.32 6.48
C ALA A 27 -26.62 0.01 6.29
N THR A 28 -27.14 0.56 7.37
CA THR A 28 -27.80 1.87 7.35
C THR A 28 -26.71 2.91 7.31
N TYR A 29 -26.28 3.22 6.09
CA TYR A 29 -25.45 4.40 5.84
C TYR A 29 -26.22 5.65 6.28
N PRO A 30 -25.54 6.72 6.73
CA PRO A 30 -26.19 7.96 7.10
C PRO A 30 -26.93 8.46 5.85
N LYS A 31 -28.11 9.06 6.04
CA LYS A 31 -28.94 9.57 4.93
C LYS A 31 -28.21 10.57 4.02
N GLU A 32 -27.06 11.09 4.44
CA GLU A 32 -26.30 12.14 3.74
C GLU A 32 -24.80 11.79 3.66
N LEU A 33 -24.44 10.66 3.04
CA LEU A 33 -23.07 10.49 2.53
C LEU A 33 -22.95 11.24 1.20
N ASP A 34 -22.94 12.56 1.32
CA ASP A 34 -22.94 13.47 0.18
C ASP A 34 -21.57 13.48 -0.52
N TYR A 35 -20.48 13.42 0.24
CA TYR A 35 -19.10 13.39 -0.23
C TYR A 35 -18.14 13.23 0.96
N SER A 36 -17.06 12.47 0.79
CA SER A 36 -15.97 12.34 1.78
C SER A 36 -14.62 12.33 1.07
N GLU A 37 -13.60 12.96 1.67
CA GLU A 37 -12.22 12.91 1.21
C GLU A 37 -11.28 12.50 2.34
N HIS A 38 -10.32 11.63 2.02
CA HIS A 38 -9.27 11.21 2.95
C HIS A 38 -7.93 11.23 2.23
N TYR A 39 -6.87 11.58 2.93
CA TYR A 39 -5.52 11.35 2.39
C TYR A 39 -5.23 9.85 2.39
N ILE A 40 -4.55 9.37 1.34
CA ILE A 40 -4.00 8.01 1.35
C ILE A 40 -2.91 7.96 2.41
N GLU A 41 -3.10 7.12 3.43
CA GLU A 41 -2.14 7.05 4.51
C GLU A 41 -0.86 6.35 4.09
N SER A 42 0.24 6.95 4.52
CA SER A 42 1.57 6.45 4.24
C SER A 42 2.02 5.36 5.22
N ARG A 43 1.31 5.17 6.36
CA ARG A 43 1.63 4.17 7.41
C ARG A 43 1.66 2.74 6.91
N VAL A 44 0.90 2.42 5.87
CA VAL A 44 0.89 1.08 5.29
C VAL A 44 1.69 1.09 3.99
N GLU A 45 2.87 0.47 4.07
CA GLU A 45 3.81 0.39 2.95
C GLU A 45 3.15 -0.28 1.74
N SER A 46 3.28 0.36 0.58
CA SER A 46 2.78 -0.20 -0.69
C SER A 46 1.32 -0.65 -0.61
N SER A 47 0.46 0.16 0.02
CA SER A 47 -1.00 -0.05 0.18
C SER A 47 -1.76 1.29 0.12
N TYR A 48 -3.06 1.28 -0.17
CA TYR A 48 -3.91 2.46 0.07
C TYR A 48 -4.30 2.46 1.55
N GLY A 49 -3.41 3.02 2.38
CA GLY A 49 -3.60 3.05 3.83
C GLY A 49 -4.76 3.95 4.25
N VAL A 50 -5.44 3.57 5.33
CA VAL A 50 -6.58 4.29 5.90
C VAL A 50 -6.60 4.19 7.43
N THR A 51 -7.06 5.24 8.11
CA THR A 51 -7.46 5.21 9.52
C THR A 51 -8.98 5.21 9.60
N PHE A 52 -9.52 4.35 10.46
CA PHE A 52 -10.93 4.31 10.80
C PHE A 52 -11.11 4.00 12.28
N VAL A 53 -12.31 4.21 12.81
CA VAL A 53 -12.67 3.90 14.19
C VAL A 53 -13.72 2.81 14.18
N ALA A 54 -13.55 1.80 15.02
CA ALA A 54 -14.53 0.74 15.25
C ALA A 54 -14.80 0.64 16.75
N ASP A 55 -16.06 0.83 17.15
CA ASP A 55 -16.52 0.86 18.55
C ASP A 55 -15.65 1.73 19.48
N GLY A 56 -15.20 2.88 18.96
CA GLY A 56 -14.35 3.85 19.68
C GLY A 56 -12.84 3.62 19.57
N ASP A 57 -12.39 2.48 19.04
CA ASP A 57 -10.97 2.19 18.84
C ASP A 57 -10.48 2.65 17.48
N THR A 58 -9.41 3.45 17.47
CA THR A 58 -8.76 3.88 16.22
C THR A 58 -7.88 2.77 15.65
N LEU A 59 -8.15 2.38 14.41
CA LEU A 59 -7.47 1.33 13.66
C LEU A 59 -6.77 1.90 12.43
N HIS A 60 -5.59 1.35 12.12
CA HIS A 60 -4.83 1.66 10.92
C HIS A 60 -4.80 0.43 10.01
N GLY A 61 -5.28 0.57 8.79
CA GLY A 61 -5.50 -0.54 7.88
C GLY A 61 -5.33 -0.17 6.41
N ILE A 62 -5.86 -1.02 5.54
CA ILE A 62 -5.86 -0.82 4.10
C ILE A 62 -7.27 -0.79 3.54
N LEU A 63 -7.44 -0.12 2.40
CA LEU A 63 -8.63 -0.22 1.58
C LEU A 63 -8.44 -1.34 0.55
N ASP A 64 -9.31 -2.34 0.59
CA ASP A 64 -9.18 -3.56 -0.22
C ASP A 64 -10.45 -3.86 -1.03
N THR A 65 -10.41 -3.56 -2.33
CA THR A 65 -11.49 -3.88 -3.28
C THR A 65 -11.58 -5.37 -3.62
N GLY A 66 -10.59 -6.18 -3.23
CA GLY A 66 -10.58 -7.63 -3.36
C GLY A 66 -11.24 -8.37 -2.17
N ALA A 67 -11.35 -7.70 -1.01
CA ALA A 67 -11.97 -8.22 0.20
C ALA A 67 -13.50 -8.00 0.20
N ASP A 68 -14.27 -9.07 0.45
CA ASP A 68 -15.74 -8.96 0.53
C ASP A 68 -16.22 -8.25 1.81
N MET A 69 -15.42 -8.31 2.88
CA MET A 69 -15.80 -7.87 4.22
C MET A 69 -14.65 -7.13 4.89
N THR A 70 -15.00 -6.14 5.70
CA THR A 70 -14.09 -5.38 6.56
C THR A 70 -13.56 -6.31 7.65
N VAL A 71 -12.29 -6.13 8.01
CA VAL A 71 -11.57 -6.94 9.00
C VAL A 71 -11.09 -6.02 10.11
N VAL A 72 -11.36 -6.37 11.36
CA VAL A 72 -10.77 -5.76 12.55
C VAL A 72 -9.77 -6.73 13.18
N ALA A 73 -8.72 -6.19 13.79
CA ALA A 73 -7.67 -6.97 14.41
C ALA A 73 -7.28 -6.35 15.76
N GLY A 74 -6.91 -7.20 16.72
CA GLY A 74 -6.51 -6.78 18.06
C GLY A 74 -7.21 -7.59 19.15
N LYS A 75 -6.56 -7.73 20.31
CA LYS A 75 -7.07 -8.51 21.45
C LYS A 75 -8.43 -8.02 21.93
N GLN A 76 -8.65 -6.71 21.90
CA GLN A 76 -9.90 -6.11 22.32
C GLN A 76 -11.11 -6.54 21.49
N TYR A 77 -10.90 -6.97 20.24
CA TYR A 77 -11.94 -7.59 19.41
C TYR A 77 -12.00 -9.10 19.58
N GLN A 78 -10.84 -9.76 19.73
CA GLN A 78 -10.75 -11.21 19.94
C GLN A 78 -11.36 -11.67 21.27
N ASP A 79 -11.30 -10.83 22.31
CA ASP A 79 -11.78 -11.14 23.66
C ASP A 79 -13.24 -10.71 23.89
N ARG A 80 -13.95 -10.27 22.85
CA ARG A 80 -15.36 -9.87 22.96
C ARG A 80 -16.26 -11.06 23.27
N THR A 81 -17.24 -10.83 24.14
CA THR A 81 -18.21 -11.85 24.56
C THR A 81 -19.35 -12.07 23.56
N ASP A 82 -19.53 -11.14 22.62
CA ASP A 82 -20.59 -11.11 21.62
C ASP A 82 -20.11 -11.50 20.22
N LEU A 83 -18.97 -12.21 20.13
CA LEU A 83 -18.51 -12.81 18.86
C LEU A 83 -19.53 -13.79 18.32
N LEU A 84 -19.81 -13.66 17.02
CA LEU A 84 -20.67 -14.56 16.28
C LEU A 84 -19.90 -15.82 15.85
N PRO A 85 -20.60 -16.87 15.37
CA PRO A 85 -19.97 -18.10 14.89
C PRO A 85 -18.92 -17.85 13.80
N LYS A 86 -17.92 -18.72 13.73
CA LYS A 86 -16.88 -18.64 12.70
C LYS A 86 -17.46 -18.89 11.31
N ILE A 87 -17.05 -18.07 10.35
CA ILE A 87 -17.38 -18.23 8.94
C ILE A 87 -16.14 -18.59 8.10
N PRO A 88 -16.29 -19.34 7.01
CA PRO A 88 -15.20 -19.59 6.08
C PRO A 88 -14.90 -18.33 5.26
N ILE A 89 -13.65 -17.86 5.32
CA ILE A 89 -13.15 -16.70 4.57
C ILE A 89 -11.95 -17.14 3.73
N GLN A 90 -12.01 -16.93 2.43
CA GLN A 90 -10.91 -17.23 1.52
C GLN A 90 -9.88 -16.11 1.53
N ASN A 91 -8.62 -16.43 1.82
CA ASN A 91 -7.51 -15.46 1.80
C ASN A 91 -6.85 -15.34 0.41
N ALA A 92 -5.87 -14.45 0.30
CA ALA A 92 -5.13 -14.18 -0.96
C ALA A 92 -4.31 -15.38 -1.49
N HIS A 93 -4.10 -16.41 -0.67
CA HIS A 93 -3.42 -17.67 -1.03
C HIS A 93 -4.39 -18.80 -1.40
N ASP A 94 -5.68 -18.49 -1.54
CA ASP A 94 -6.78 -19.45 -1.71
C ASP A 94 -7.00 -20.42 -0.53
N SER A 95 -6.37 -20.16 0.62
CA SER A 95 -6.62 -20.90 1.84
C SER A 95 -7.94 -20.43 2.47
N ILE A 96 -8.72 -21.38 2.99
CA ILE A 96 -9.95 -21.08 3.74
C ILE A 96 -9.58 -20.89 5.22
N MET A 97 -9.70 -19.66 5.69
CA MET A 97 -9.61 -19.28 7.08
C MET A 97 -10.98 -19.39 7.75
N HIS A 98 -11.00 -19.58 9.06
CA HIS A 98 -12.24 -19.62 9.84
C HIS A 98 -12.16 -18.57 10.95
N TRP A 99 -12.75 -17.41 10.67
CA TRP A 99 -12.72 -16.24 11.55
C TRP A 99 -14.10 -15.97 12.12
N HIS A 100 -14.12 -15.41 13.32
CA HIS A 100 -15.36 -14.95 13.94
C HIS A 100 -15.90 -13.75 13.18
N GLU A 101 -17.23 -13.64 13.11
CA GLU A 101 -17.88 -12.38 12.79
C GLU A 101 -18.12 -11.57 14.07
N LEU A 102 -18.18 -10.26 13.93
CA LEU A 102 -18.55 -9.32 14.97
C LEU A 102 -19.48 -8.27 14.37
N GLU A 103 -20.53 -7.91 15.10
CA GLU A 103 -21.40 -6.78 14.74
C GLU A 103 -20.91 -5.55 15.52
N LEU A 104 -20.26 -4.62 14.80
CA LEU A 104 -19.81 -3.35 15.36
C LEU A 104 -21.01 -2.44 15.56
N GLN A 105 -21.12 -1.82 16.75
CA GLN A 105 -22.17 -0.85 17.04
C GLN A 105 -21.92 0.45 16.28
N ASP A 106 -20.65 0.82 16.16
CA ASP A 106 -20.20 2.06 15.55
C ASP A 106 -18.96 1.82 14.68
N PHE A 107 -19.01 2.27 13.44
CA PHE A 107 -17.86 2.32 12.55
C PHE A 107 -17.79 3.70 11.91
N THR A 108 -16.65 4.38 12.01
CA THR A 108 -16.42 5.65 11.34
C THR A 108 -15.14 5.66 10.51
N TRP A 109 -15.21 6.19 9.30
CA TRP A 109 -14.06 6.44 8.44
C TRP A 109 -14.21 7.85 7.84
N GLY A 110 -13.59 8.82 8.52
CA GLY A 110 -13.91 10.25 8.41
C GLY A 110 -15.42 10.49 8.43
N ASP A 111 -16.02 10.95 7.33
CA ASP A 111 -17.46 11.26 7.29
C ASP A 111 -18.35 10.03 6.99
N VAL A 112 -17.75 8.87 6.70
CA VAL A 112 -18.48 7.61 6.58
C VAL A 112 -18.81 7.11 7.98
N HIS A 113 -20.10 6.99 8.31
CA HIS A 113 -20.56 6.47 9.59
C HIS A 113 -21.52 5.30 9.39
N LEU A 114 -21.22 4.14 9.96
CA LEU A 114 -22.05 2.93 9.84
C LEU A 114 -22.38 2.41 11.23
N GLN A 115 -23.62 1.97 11.40
CA GLN A 115 -24.08 1.26 12.58
C GLN A 115 -24.38 -0.19 12.22
N ASP A 116 -24.20 -1.09 13.18
CA ASP A 116 -24.47 -2.52 13.07
C ASP A 116 -23.70 -3.18 11.89
N LEU A 117 -22.45 -2.75 11.66
CA LEU A 117 -21.61 -3.28 10.59
C LEU A 117 -21.05 -4.65 11.00
N ARG A 118 -21.35 -5.68 10.20
CA ARG A 118 -20.73 -7.00 10.38
C ARG A 118 -19.34 -7.04 9.76
N VAL A 119 -18.36 -7.38 10.59
CA VAL A 119 -16.94 -7.47 10.22
C VAL A 119 -16.37 -8.84 10.58
N ALA A 120 -15.25 -9.22 9.96
CA ALA A 120 -14.43 -10.33 10.45
C ALA A 120 -13.49 -9.86 11.56
N VAL A 121 -13.23 -10.76 12.50
CA VAL A 121 -12.19 -10.59 13.52
C VAL A 121 -11.00 -11.46 13.15
N ASP A 122 -9.87 -10.82 12.84
CA ASP A 122 -8.59 -11.51 12.67
C ASP A 122 -8.13 -12.08 14.01
N ASP A 123 -8.10 -13.41 14.12
CA ASP A 123 -7.66 -14.15 15.30
C ASP A 123 -6.14 -14.40 15.33
N GLY A 124 -5.38 -13.83 14.38
CA GLY A 124 -3.95 -14.03 14.24
C GLY A 124 -3.57 -15.45 13.80
N GLY A 125 -4.55 -16.26 13.41
CA GLY A 125 -4.39 -17.66 13.03
C GLY A 125 -3.77 -17.87 11.65
N ASN A 126 -3.54 -16.82 10.86
CA ASN A 126 -2.98 -16.96 9.52
C ASN A 126 -1.46 -17.20 9.57
N LYS A 127 -1.09 -18.49 9.62
CA LYS A 127 0.31 -18.96 9.62
C LYS A 127 0.90 -19.09 8.21
N ASP A 128 0.08 -18.97 7.17
CA ASP A 128 0.48 -19.12 5.77
C ASP A 128 0.71 -17.74 5.13
N GLY A 129 1.86 -17.15 5.43
CA GLY A 129 2.36 -15.93 4.78
C GLY A 129 3.12 -15.02 5.74
N PRO A 130 4.24 -14.39 5.31
CA PRO A 130 4.84 -13.32 6.09
C PRO A 130 3.89 -12.11 6.05
N ASN A 131 3.22 -11.86 7.19
CA ASN A 131 2.31 -10.74 7.45
C ASN A 131 0.94 -10.84 6.74
N VAL A 132 -0.06 -11.43 7.41
CA VAL A 132 -1.45 -11.49 6.94
C VAL A 132 -2.37 -11.38 8.18
N LEU A 133 -3.25 -10.39 8.40
CA LEU A 133 -3.55 -9.09 7.75
C LEU A 133 -3.68 -8.01 8.87
N GLY A 134 -3.49 -6.73 8.55
CA GLY A 134 -3.92 -5.64 9.45
C GLY A 134 -5.44 -5.45 9.35
N PRO A 135 -6.00 -4.45 10.04
CA PRO A 135 -7.35 -3.99 9.76
C PRO A 135 -7.56 -3.71 8.25
N ILE A 136 -8.74 -4.01 7.72
CA ILE A 136 -9.09 -3.84 6.30
C ILE A 136 -10.46 -3.19 6.18
N ILE A 137 -10.63 -2.20 5.31
CA ILE A 137 -11.93 -1.75 4.82
C ILE A 137 -12.24 -2.49 3.52
N GLY A 138 -13.27 -3.33 3.54
CA GLY A 138 -13.68 -4.18 2.42
C GLY A 138 -14.89 -3.67 1.64
N LEU A 139 -15.38 -4.48 0.70
CA LEU A 139 -16.51 -4.13 -0.17
C LEU A 139 -17.83 -3.92 0.58
N ASP A 140 -18.01 -4.50 1.76
CA ASP A 140 -19.16 -4.25 2.63
C ASP A 140 -19.34 -2.77 2.98
N VAL A 141 -18.24 -2.02 3.12
CA VAL A 141 -18.22 -0.57 3.33
C VAL A 141 -18.19 0.18 2.00
N LEU A 142 -17.38 -0.26 1.03
CA LEU A 142 -17.08 0.48 -0.21
C LEU A 142 -18.19 0.43 -1.26
N ARG A 143 -18.97 -0.66 -1.29
CA ARG A 143 -20.00 -0.86 -2.32
C ARG A 143 -21.15 0.13 -2.19
N GLY A 144 -21.77 0.46 -3.32
CA GLY A 144 -22.86 1.43 -3.39
C GLY A 144 -22.42 2.89 -3.36
N SER A 145 -21.13 3.16 -3.57
CA SER A 145 -20.56 4.50 -3.74
C SER A 145 -19.74 4.61 -5.04
N ILE A 146 -19.39 5.83 -5.38
CA ILE A 146 -18.33 6.19 -6.32
C ILE A 146 -17.07 6.32 -5.48
N LEU A 147 -16.09 5.47 -5.75
CA LEU A 147 -14.79 5.44 -5.08
C LEU A 147 -13.73 5.93 -6.05
N GLN A 148 -13.07 7.04 -5.76
CA GLN A 148 -12.03 7.62 -6.60
C GLN A 148 -10.71 7.66 -5.85
N PHE A 149 -9.71 6.98 -6.39
CA PHE A 149 -8.31 7.12 -6.00
C PHE A 149 -7.72 8.26 -6.84
N ASP A 150 -7.49 9.40 -6.21
CA ASP A 150 -6.84 10.57 -6.80
C ASP A 150 -5.36 10.53 -6.43
N HIS A 151 -4.53 9.99 -7.31
CA HIS A 151 -3.09 9.85 -7.06
C HIS A 151 -2.35 11.17 -7.24
N GLU A 152 -2.90 12.11 -8.00
CA GLU A 152 -2.33 13.45 -8.20
C GLU A 152 -2.38 14.25 -6.89
N ASP A 153 -3.53 14.22 -6.21
CA ASP A 153 -3.73 14.89 -4.92
C ASP A 153 -3.40 14.01 -3.69
N ASN A 154 -3.05 12.73 -3.91
CA ASN A 154 -2.87 11.71 -2.88
C ASN A 154 -4.10 11.54 -1.96
N LYS A 155 -5.29 11.45 -2.56
CA LYS A 155 -6.58 11.37 -1.87
C LYS A 155 -7.40 10.15 -2.29
N ILE A 156 -8.24 9.68 -1.39
CA ILE A 156 -9.37 8.78 -1.63
C ILE A 156 -10.63 9.62 -1.47
N LYS A 157 -11.46 9.66 -2.51
CA LYS A 157 -12.74 10.39 -2.52
C LYS A 157 -13.87 9.38 -2.61
N LEU A 158 -14.91 9.55 -1.81
CA LEU A 158 -16.07 8.67 -1.76
C LEU A 158 -17.35 9.50 -1.85
N SER A 159 -18.32 9.07 -2.65
CA SER A 159 -19.64 9.72 -2.65
C SER A 159 -20.72 8.77 -3.13
N ARG A 160 -21.95 8.96 -2.65
CA ARG A 160 -23.14 8.31 -3.22
C ARG A 160 -23.91 9.22 -4.18
N ASN A 161 -23.48 10.47 -4.28
CA ASN A 161 -24.12 11.51 -5.07
C ASN A 161 -23.29 11.77 -6.33
N LYS A 162 -23.83 11.33 -7.47
CA LYS A 162 -23.19 11.51 -8.80
C LYS A 162 -22.98 12.97 -9.18
N GLU A 163 -23.70 13.91 -8.57
CA GLU A 163 -23.45 15.33 -8.82
C GLU A 163 -22.24 15.86 -8.05
N LYS A 164 -21.89 15.24 -6.92
CA LYS A 164 -20.75 15.64 -6.08
C LYS A 164 -19.44 14.94 -6.47
N LEU A 165 -19.50 13.71 -6.95
CA LEU A 165 -18.34 12.99 -7.48
C LEU A 165 -18.72 12.28 -8.77
N LYS A 166 -17.92 12.49 -9.82
CA LYS A 166 -18.12 11.86 -11.14
C LYS A 166 -16.89 11.03 -11.49
N GLY A 167 -17.09 10.03 -12.35
CA GLY A 167 -15.99 9.31 -12.97
C GLY A 167 -15.04 10.27 -13.67
N ARG A 168 -13.74 10.20 -13.34
CA ARG A 168 -12.68 11.03 -13.95
C ARG A 168 -11.90 10.20 -14.99
N GLY A 169 -11.70 10.76 -16.19
CA GLY A 169 -10.99 10.09 -17.29
C GLY A 169 -11.88 9.27 -18.23
N ILE A 170 -11.31 8.26 -18.89
CA ILE A 170 -12.03 7.42 -19.85
C ILE A 170 -12.63 6.20 -19.16
N ALA A 171 -13.78 5.74 -19.65
CA ALA A 171 -14.37 4.48 -19.18
C ALA A 171 -13.58 3.27 -19.71
N ILE A 172 -13.21 2.36 -18.81
CA ILE A 172 -12.49 1.13 -19.13
C ILE A 172 -13.47 -0.05 -19.15
N PRO A 173 -13.41 -0.95 -20.14
CA PRO A 173 -14.18 -2.18 -20.13
C PRO A 173 -13.91 -2.98 -18.86
N CYS A 174 -14.97 -3.31 -18.13
CA CYS A 174 -14.88 -4.08 -16.90
C CYS A 174 -16.15 -4.90 -16.69
N ARG A 175 -16.09 -5.88 -15.81
CA ARG A 175 -17.23 -6.68 -15.36
C ARG A 175 -17.27 -6.67 -13.84
N PHE A 176 -18.43 -6.36 -13.28
CA PHE A 176 -18.68 -6.51 -11.85
C PHE A 176 -19.37 -7.85 -11.62
N ASN A 177 -18.88 -8.69 -10.70
CA ASN A 177 -19.56 -9.94 -10.35
C ASN A 177 -20.75 -9.72 -9.38
N GLY A 178 -21.36 -10.80 -8.91
CA GLY A 178 -22.48 -10.74 -7.96
C GLY A 178 -22.12 -10.29 -6.53
N ARG A 179 -20.82 -10.10 -6.23
CA ARG A 179 -20.31 -9.52 -4.99
C ARG A 179 -19.68 -8.13 -5.23
N ASP A 180 -19.97 -7.52 -6.37
CA ASP A 180 -19.43 -6.22 -6.81
C ASP A 180 -17.91 -6.15 -6.97
N ARG A 181 -17.20 -7.28 -6.98
CA ARG A 181 -15.78 -7.31 -7.34
C ARG A 181 -15.61 -6.96 -8.81
N VAL A 182 -14.61 -6.14 -9.11
CA VAL A 182 -14.34 -5.60 -10.45
C VAL A 182 -13.31 -6.45 -11.17
N PHE A 183 -13.64 -6.92 -12.35
CA PHE A 183 -12.75 -7.66 -13.23
C PHE A 183 -12.46 -6.84 -14.48
N VAL A 184 -11.19 -6.74 -14.84
CA VAL A 184 -10.73 -6.02 -16.02
C VAL A 184 -10.01 -6.94 -16.99
N PRO A 185 -10.20 -6.75 -18.30
CA PRO A 185 -9.49 -7.51 -19.30
C PRO A 185 -8.05 -6.99 -19.47
N LEU A 186 -7.12 -7.93 -19.59
CA LEU A 186 -5.72 -7.67 -19.89
C LEU A 186 -5.26 -8.60 -21.02
N THR A 187 -4.55 -8.08 -22.00
CA THR A 187 -3.99 -8.87 -23.10
C THR A 187 -2.50 -9.09 -22.88
N LEU A 188 -2.09 -10.35 -22.84
CA LEU A 188 -0.71 -10.78 -22.64
C LEU A 188 0.10 -10.67 -23.94
N PRO A 189 1.45 -10.71 -23.88
CA PRO A 189 2.31 -10.61 -25.07
C PRO A 189 2.02 -11.63 -26.17
N ASN A 190 1.49 -12.80 -25.81
CA ASN A 190 1.08 -13.83 -26.76
C ASN A 190 -0.31 -13.61 -27.38
N GLY A 191 -0.92 -12.43 -27.15
CA GLY A 191 -2.26 -12.08 -27.64
C GLY A 191 -3.41 -12.69 -26.81
N LYS A 192 -3.13 -13.54 -25.82
CA LYS A 192 -4.18 -14.12 -24.97
C LYS A 192 -4.78 -13.03 -24.07
N ARG A 193 -6.10 -12.92 -24.07
CA ARG A 193 -6.84 -12.07 -23.14
C ARG A 193 -7.17 -12.85 -21.87
N ILE A 194 -6.86 -12.28 -20.72
CA ILE A 194 -7.20 -12.78 -19.38
C ILE A 194 -8.09 -11.77 -18.65
N GLU A 195 -8.89 -12.24 -17.70
CA GLU A 195 -9.61 -11.38 -16.75
C GLU A 195 -8.82 -11.33 -15.44
N CYS A 196 -8.50 -10.11 -15.01
CA CYS A 196 -7.84 -9.84 -13.74
C CYS A 196 -8.82 -9.20 -12.77
N LEU A 197 -8.82 -9.64 -11.51
CA LEU A 197 -9.49 -8.94 -10.41
C LEU A 197 -8.72 -7.64 -10.13
N LEU A 198 -9.43 -6.50 -10.07
CA LEU A 198 -8.88 -5.25 -9.54
C LEU A 198 -8.89 -5.31 -8.03
N ASP A 199 -7.70 -5.37 -7.45
CA ASP A 199 -7.47 -5.70 -6.05
C ASP A 199 -6.52 -4.68 -5.44
N THR A 200 -7.07 -3.72 -4.69
CA THR A 200 -6.27 -2.70 -4.02
C THR A 200 -5.58 -3.20 -2.74
N GLY A 201 -5.95 -4.38 -2.23
CA GLY A 201 -5.20 -5.06 -1.17
C GLY A 201 -3.95 -5.77 -1.69
N PHE A 202 -3.88 -6.03 -3.00
CA PHE A 202 -2.66 -6.52 -3.64
C PHE A 202 -1.69 -5.38 -3.93
N SER A 203 -0.58 -5.38 -3.20
CA SER A 203 0.47 -4.37 -3.31
C SER A 203 1.20 -4.39 -4.65
N GLY A 204 1.28 -5.51 -5.37
CA GLY A 204 2.04 -5.63 -6.62
C GLY A 204 1.39 -4.96 -7.85
N GLU A 205 2.03 -5.09 -9.02
CA GLU A 205 1.45 -4.60 -10.29
C GLU A 205 0.44 -5.58 -10.87
N ILE A 206 0.91 -6.77 -11.26
CA ILE A 206 0.10 -7.80 -11.90
C ILE A 206 0.48 -9.13 -11.28
N LYS A 207 -0.51 -9.96 -10.93
CA LYS A 207 -0.33 -11.37 -10.58
C LYS A 207 -0.92 -12.23 -11.67
N ILE A 208 -0.17 -13.20 -12.17
CA ILE A 208 -0.67 -14.23 -13.08
C ILE A 208 -0.60 -15.58 -12.39
N ASN A 209 -1.76 -16.24 -12.28
CA ASN A 209 -1.80 -17.66 -11.94
C ASN A 209 -1.28 -18.48 -13.13
N THR A 210 -0.16 -19.18 -12.93
CA THR A 210 0.49 -20.01 -13.94
C THR A 210 -0.23 -21.32 -14.20
N ASP A 211 -1.07 -21.78 -13.26
CA ASP A 211 -1.88 -22.99 -13.43
C ASP A 211 -3.03 -22.77 -14.42
N SER A 212 -3.57 -21.55 -14.49
CA SER A 212 -4.63 -21.16 -15.44
C SER A 212 -4.10 -20.52 -16.74
N CYS A 213 -2.80 -20.20 -16.79
CA CYS A 213 -2.20 -19.53 -17.93
C CYS A 213 -0.76 -19.99 -18.19
N ASN A 214 -0.52 -20.58 -19.37
CA ASN A 214 0.83 -20.88 -19.82
C ASN A 214 1.61 -19.58 -20.09
N VAL A 215 2.61 -19.31 -19.25
CA VAL A 215 3.45 -18.11 -19.30
C VAL A 215 4.78 -18.33 -20.04
N SER A 216 5.15 -19.57 -20.37
CA SER A 216 6.45 -19.90 -20.99
C SER A 216 6.69 -19.18 -22.33
N ALA A 217 5.61 -18.83 -23.04
CA ALA A 217 5.66 -18.10 -24.29
C ALA A 217 6.22 -16.67 -24.15
N PHE A 218 6.03 -16.03 -22.98
CA PHE A 218 6.31 -14.60 -22.80
C PHE A 218 7.09 -14.24 -21.52
N ALA A 219 7.20 -15.16 -20.56
CA ALA A 219 7.99 -14.99 -19.34
C ALA A 219 9.26 -15.86 -19.41
N ARG A 220 10.13 -15.60 -20.40
CA ARG A 220 11.29 -16.45 -20.72
C ARG A 220 12.45 -16.35 -19.73
N GLU A 221 12.57 -15.22 -19.04
CA GLU A 221 13.63 -14.93 -18.07
C GLU A 221 13.01 -14.50 -16.73
N PRO A 222 12.43 -15.45 -15.96
CA PRO A 222 11.89 -15.11 -14.66
C PRO A 222 13.01 -14.68 -13.70
N LEU A 223 12.80 -13.57 -13.02
CA LEU A 223 13.60 -13.09 -11.90
C LEU A 223 13.09 -13.74 -10.62
N TYR A 224 13.99 -14.31 -9.83
CA TYR A 224 13.64 -14.86 -8.52
C TYR A 224 13.92 -13.81 -7.45
N TRP A 225 12.86 -13.32 -6.81
CA TRP A 225 12.96 -12.37 -5.73
C TRP A 225 12.86 -13.09 -4.38
N GLN A 226 13.89 -13.03 -3.56
CA GLN A 226 13.88 -13.62 -2.23
C GLN A 226 13.71 -12.51 -1.17
N TYR A 227 12.57 -12.53 -0.48
CA TYR A 227 12.34 -11.65 0.66
C TYR A 227 13.23 -12.03 1.84
N LYS A 228 13.49 -11.06 2.73
CA LYS A 228 14.22 -11.30 3.99
C LYS A 228 13.57 -12.38 4.87
N THR A 229 12.27 -12.60 4.69
CA THR A 229 11.46 -13.62 5.36
C THR A 229 11.65 -15.03 4.78
N GLY A 230 12.45 -15.18 3.72
CA GLY A 230 12.69 -16.45 3.04
C GLY A 230 11.68 -16.78 1.93
N MET A 231 10.57 -16.04 1.84
CA MET A 231 9.60 -16.17 0.76
C MET A 231 10.25 -15.85 -0.60
N ARG A 232 9.88 -16.61 -1.62
CA ARG A 232 10.39 -16.45 -2.98
C ARG A 232 9.24 -16.14 -3.93
N ASP A 233 9.30 -14.97 -4.53
CA ASP A 233 8.42 -14.62 -5.64
C ASP A 233 9.16 -14.83 -6.96
N THR A 234 8.41 -15.28 -7.96
CA THR A 234 8.91 -15.40 -9.32
C THR A 234 8.31 -14.26 -10.11
N LEU A 235 9.14 -13.33 -10.54
CA LEU A 235 8.72 -12.13 -11.28
C LEU A 235 9.14 -12.26 -12.74
N SER A 236 8.40 -11.65 -13.65
CA SER A 236 8.82 -11.47 -15.02
C SER A 236 8.48 -10.07 -15.50
N LEU A 237 9.27 -9.55 -16.43
CA LEU A 237 9.01 -8.27 -17.08
C LEU A 237 8.49 -8.56 -18.49
N CYS A 238 7.25 -8.20 -18.77
CA CYS A 238 6.68 -8.39 -20.10
C CYS A 238 5.72 -7.25 -20.48
N ASP A 239 5.46 -7.15 -21.78
CA ASP A 239 4.61 -6.09 -22.33
C ASP A 239 3.14 -6.50 -22.22
N ILE A 240 2.36 -5.78 -21.44
CA ILE A 240 0.93 -6.09 -21.24
C ILE A 240 0.08 -5.02 -21.89
N SER A 241 -1.00 -5.41 -22.57
CA SER A 241 -1.95 -4.44 -23.11
C SER A 241 -3.17 -4.32 -22.19
N PHE A 242 -3.49 -3.10 -21.83
CA PHE A 242 -4.64 -2.76 -21.00
C PHE A 242 -5.31 -1.52 -21.59
N ALA A 243 -6.64 -1.54 -21.71
CA ALA A 243 -7.42 -0.43 -22.29
C ALA A 243 -6.91 0.04 -23.68
N GLY A 244 -6.46 -0.90 -24.52
CA GLY A 244 -5.94 -0.59 -25.87
C GLY A 244 -4.55 0.05 -25.89
N LYS A 245 -3.89 0.22 -24.74
CA LYS A 245 -2.51 0.71 -24.63
C LYS A 245 -1.57 -0.40 -24.22
N VAL A 246 -0.35 -0.40 -24.75
CA VAL A 246 0.72 -1.32 -24.37
C VAL A 246 1.53 -0.69 -23.24
N TYR A 247 1.71 -1.44 -22.15
CA TYR A 247 2.55 -1.09 -21.02
C TYR A 247 3.79 -1.97 -21.07
N PRO A 248 4.92 -1.45 -21.54
CA PRO A 248 6.12 -2.24 -21.70
C PRO A 248 6.70 -2.65 -20.34
N LYS A 249 7.25 -3.87 -20.26
CA LYS A 249 7.95 -4.39 -19.08
C LYS A 249 7.18 -4.20 -17.76
N ALA A 250 5.88 -4.43 -17.77
CA ALA A 250 5.11 -4.49 -16.54
C ALA A 250 5.64 -5.63 -15.65
N CYS A 251 5.68 -5.40 -14.34
CA CYS A 251 6.12 -6.41 -13.39
C CYS A 251 5.00 -7.42 -13.18
N VAL A 252 5.25 -8.67 -13.54
CA VAL A 252 4.29 -9.75 -13.44
C VAL A 252 4.77 -10.77 -12.42
N ASN A 253 4.07 -10.86 -11.29
CA ASN A 253 4.25 -11.91 -10.31
C ASN A 253 3.61 -13.21 -10.82
N LEU A 254 4.45 -14.23 -11.01
CA LEU A 254 4.08 -15.56 -11.45
C LEU A 254 3.86 -16.43 -10.22
N ALA A 255 2.59 -16.78 -9.98
CA ALA A 255 2.19 -17.61 -8.85
C ALA A 255 1.49 -18.87 -9.33
N THR A 256 1.69 -20.00 -8.66
CA THR A 256 1.02 -21.26 -8.98
C THR A 256 -0.39 -21.36 -8.39
N ARG A 257 -0.86 -20.36 -7.64
CA ARG A 257 -2.20 -20.33 -7.02
C ARG A 257 -2.75 -18.90 -6.98
N GLY A 258 -4.05 -18.76 -6.81
CA GLY A 258 -4.74 -17.48 -6.77
C GLY A 258 -5.46 -17.12 -8.07
N ARG A 259 -6.12 -15.96 -8.05
CA ARG A 259 -6.67 -15.32 -9.24
C ARG A 259 -5.58 -14.53 -9.97
N HIS A 260 -5.84 -14.18 -11.23
CA HIS A 260 -5.12 -13.09 -11.87
C HIS A 260 -5.52 -11.77 -11.22
N LEU A 261 -4.54 -10.96 -10.82
CA LEU A 261 -4.78 -9.70 -10.11
C LEU A 261 -4.17 -8.54 -10.89
N ILE A 262 -4.82 -7.38 -10.83
CA ILE A 262 -4.22 -6.10 -11.10
C ILE A 262 -4.21 -5.32 -9.78
N GLY A 263 -3.01 -5.03 -9.30
CA GLY A 263 -2.78 -4.45 -8.00
C GLY A 263 -2.48 -2.96 -8.08
N MET A 264 -2.32 -2.37 -6.92
CA MET A 264 -2.24 -0.94 -6.79
C MET A 264 -1.00 -0.31 -7.43
N HIS A 265 0.14 -1.02 -7.53
CA HIS A 265 1.33 -0.47 -8.19
C HIS A 265 1.03 -0.21 -9.67
N PHE A 266 0.16 -1.00 -10.28
CA PHE A 266 -0.31 -0.73 -11.62
C PHE A 266 -1.30 0.44 -11.65
N LEU A 267 -2.22 0.52 -10.68
CA LEU A 267 -3.23 1.60 -10.60
C LEU A 267 -2.62 2.99 -10.38
N ARG A 268 -1.49 3.07 -9.66
CA ARG A 268 -0.75 4.33 -9.45
C ARG A 268 -0.10 4.89 -10.72
N ARG A 269 -0.13 4.17 -11.85
CA ARG A 269 0.30 4.69 -13.15
C ARG A 269 -0.67 5.72 -13.74
N PHE A 270 -1.87 5.84 -13.18
CA PHE A 270 -2.93 6.74 -13.63
C PHE A 270 -3.07 7.91 -12.67
N LYS A 271 -3.39 9.11 -13.18
CA LYS A 271 -3.69 10.29 -12.33
C LYS A 271 -4.82 9.98 -11.37
N SER A 272 -5.86 9.32 -11.91
CA SER A 272 -7.00 8.91 -11.13
C SER A 272 -7.55 7.57 -11.61
N VAL A 273 -8.04 6.77 -10.67
CA VAL A 273 -8.84 5.56 -10.90
C VAL A 273 -10.15 5.71 -10.15
N THR A 274 -11.28 5.68 -10.85
CA THR A 274 -12.61 5.74 -10.24
C THR A 274 -13.38 4.45 -10.47
N ILE A 275 -13.81 3.81 -9.39
CA ILE A 275 -14.74 2.69 -9.39
C ILE A 275 -16.13 3.24 -9.03
N ASP A 276 -17.03 3.29 -10.00
CA ASP A 276 -18.41 3.67 -9.79
C ASP A 276 -19.25 2.41 -9.58
N TYR A 277 -19.48 2.03 -8.32
CA TYR A 277 -20.30 0.87 -7.98
C TYR A 277 -21.80 1.10 -8.27
N ILE A 278 -22.24 2.35 -8.40
CA ILE A 278 -23.64 2.70 -8.66
C ILE A 278 -23.98 2.47 -10.14
N GLU A 279 -23.12 2.92 -11.04
CA GLU A 279 -23.26 2.69 -12.49
C GLU A 279 -22.60 1.41 -12.97
N ARG A 280 -21.85 0.72 -12.10
CA ARG A 280 -21.02 -0.44 -12.45
C ARG A 280 -20.06 -0.09 -13.60
N LYS A 281 -19.37 1.05 -13.45
CA LYS A 281 -18.38 1.56 -14.41
C LYS A 281 -17.03 1.76 -13.74
N LEU A 282 -16.00 1.76 -14.56
CA LEU A 282 -14.62 1.94 -14.14
C LEU A 282 -14.00 3.03 -15.02
N TYR A 283 -13.35 4.03 -14.42
CA TYR A 283 -12.75 5.15 -15.13
C TYR A 283 -11.29 5.32 -14.78
N PHE A 284 -10.48 5.60 -15.80
CA PHE A 284 -9.04 5.81 -15.67
C PHE A 284 -8.68 7.13 -16.34
N GLU A 285 -8.05 8.01 -15.58
CA GLU A 285 -7.45 9.24 -16.11
C GLU A 285 -5.96 9.03 -16.30
N PHE A 286 -5.51 9.09 -17.55
CA PHE A 286 -4.11 8.98 -17.87
C PHE A 286 -3.35 10.26 -17.53
N PRO A 287 -2.03 10.18 -17.25
CA PRO A 287 -1.19 11.37 -17.20
C PRO A 287 -1.24 12.11 -18.55
N GLU A 288 -1.18 13.44 -18.49
CA GLU A 288 -1.05 14.29 -19.67
C GLU A 288 0.28 14.01 -20.38
N GLU A 289 0.29 14.05 -21.72
CA GLU A 289 1.52 13.99 -22.50
C GLU A 289 2.39 15.22 -22.16
N TYR A 290 3.48 14.98 -21.44
CA TYR A 290 4.29 16.02 -20.84
C TYR A 290 5.12 16.78 -21.89
N GLN A 291 4.75 18.03 -22.19
CA GLN A 291 5.60 18.97 -22.93
C GLN A 291 6.15 20.03 -21.96
N ALA A 292 7.25 19.75 -21.27
CA ALA A 292 7.87 20.78 -20.43
C ALA A 292 9.39 20.64 -20.36
N ILE A 293 10.08 21.53 -21.09
CA ILE A 293 11.35 22.26 -20.86
C ILE A 293 11.91 22.61 -22.27
N PRO A 294 12.08 23.89 -22.65
CA PRO A 294 12.65 24.28 -23.96
C PRO A 294 14.09 23.78 -24.20
N VAL A 295 14.81 23.41 -23.13
CA VAL A 295 16.20 22.91 -23.15
C VAL A 295 16.28 21.37 -23.11
N MET A 296 15.18 20.67 -22.80
CA MET A 296 15.11 19.21 -22.81
C MET A 296 13.86 18.77 -23.57
N ASN A 297 14.07 18.47 -24.85
CA ASN A 297 13.01 18.06 -25.76
C ASN A 297 12.65 16.59 -25.52
N PHE A 298 11.81 16.31 -24.51
CA PHE A 298 11.25 14.98 -24.22
C PHE A 298 10.22 14.50 -25.27
N LYS A 299 10.22 15.10 -26.45
CA LYS A 299 9.17 14.91 -27.45
C LYS A 299 9.54 13.79 -28.41
N LYS A 300 8.60 12.84 -28.49
CA LYS A 300 8.32 11.85 -29.53
C LYS A 300 9.03 10.50 -29.46
N ASP A 301 10.23 10.42 -28.94
CA ASP A 301 10.91 9.14 -28.81
C ASP A 301 11.16 8.85 -27.33
N THR A 302 10.56 7.76 -26.81
CA THR A 302 11.03 6.97 -25.66
C THR A 302 10.69 7.35 -24.21
N ILE A 303 9.47 7.79 -23.93
CA ILE A 303 8.94 7.68 -22.56
C ILE A 303 8.24 6.32 -22.41
N GLN A 304 8.80 5.45 -21.58
CA GLN A 304 8.17 4.18 -21.19
C GLN A 304 7.82 4.20 -19.69
N ALA A 305 6.62 3.76 -19.33
CA ALA A 305 6.22 3.63 -17.93
C ALA A 305 7.13 2.61 -17.22
N VAL A 306 7.73 2.99 -16.09
CA VAL A 306 8.56 2.10 -15.26
C VAL A 306 7.70 1.53 -14.14
N PRO A 307 7.90 0.26 -13.76
CA PRO A 307 7.21 -0.27 -12.61
C PRO A 307 7.46 0.53 -11.34
N LEU A 308 6.39 1.02 -10.70
CA LEU A 308 6.47 1.90 -9.52
C LEU A 308 7.10 1.18 -8.32
N GLU A 309 6.90 -0.12 -8.20
CA GLU A 309 7.50 -0.99 -7.18
C GLU A 309 9.04 -0.90 -7.13
N TYR A 310 9.66 -0.83 -8.31
CA TYR A 310 11.11 -0.71 -8.44
C TYR A 310 11.59 0.67 -7.98
N LEU A 311 10.80 1.72 -8.18
CA LEU A 311 11.16 3.08 -7.77
C LEU A 311 11.02 3.28 -6.27
N VAL A 312 9.95 2.73 -5.68
CA VAL A 312 9.69 2.76 -4.24
C VAL A 312 10.83 2.08 -3.49
N SER A 313 11.16 0.84 -3.87
CA SER A 313 12.24 0.07 -3.21
C SER A 313 13.62 0.71 -3.33
N ILE A 314 13.92 1.33 -4.48
CA ILE A 314 15.15 2.12 -4.66
C ILE A 314 15.12 3.30 -3.67
N LEU A 315 14.11 4.16 -3.74
CA LEU A 315 14.10 5.42 -2.99
C LEU A 315 13.99 5.24 -1.47
N GLN A 316 13.27 4.21 -0.99
CA GLN A 316 13.25 3.85 0.42
C GLN A 316 14.66 3.54 0.97
N GLY A 317 15.52 2.93 0.16
CA GLY A 317 16.91 2.65 0.53
C GLY A 317 17.83 3.88 0.52
N TYR A 318 17.44 4.97 -0.14
CA TYR A 318 18.22 6.21 -0.20
C TYR A 318 17.72 7.27 0.79
N ASN A 319 16.41 7.41 0.99
CA ASN A 319 15.81 8.47 1.81
C ASN A 319 15.79 8.13 3.32
N SER A 320 16.97 7.91 3.90
CA SER A 320 17.14 7.57 5.32
C SER A 320 17.37 8.80 6.21
N TYR A 321 17.32 8.62 7.53
CA TYR A 321 17.77 9.63 8.49
C TYR A 321 19.29 9.65 8.70
N GLY A 322 20.04 8.90 7.89
CA GLY A 322 21.47 8.68 8.00
C GLY A 322 21.83 7.45 8.84
N PHE A 323 20.88 6.55 9.13
CA PHE A 323 21.16 5.24 9.73
C PHE A 323 20.08 4.21 9.35
N ASP A 324 20.45 2.93 9.38
CA ASP A 324 19.54 1.78 9.21
C ASP A 324 19.43 1.01 10.53
N VAL A 325 18.28 0.38 10.79
CA VAL A 325 18.05 -0.49 11.94
C VAL A 325 17.53 -1.86 11.52
N GLU A 326 17.98 -2.90 12.23
CA GLU A 326 17.48 -4.27 12.09
C GLU A 326 17.07 -4.81 13.45
N ARG A 327 16.03 -5.66 13.48
CA ARG A 327 15.65 -6.36 14.70
C ARG A 327 16.60 -7.55 14.92
N ARG A 328 17.36 -7.53 16.01
CA ARG A 328 18.27 -8.61 16.45
C ARG A 328 17.92 -8.97 17.89
N ASN A 329 17.71 -10.25 18.18
CA ASN A 329 17.37 -10.72 19.53
C ASN A 329 16.21 -9.93 20.17
N ARG A 330 15.14 -9.70 19.40
CA ARG A 330 13.92 -8.93 19.78
C ARG A 330 14.11 -7.43 20.01
N VAL A 331 15.30 -6.86 19.81
CA VAL A 331 15.55 -5.41 19.89
C VAL A 331 15.96 -4.82 18.55
N HIS A 332 15.64 -3.54 18.30
CA HIS A 332 16.11 -2.84 17.10
C HIS A 332 17.52 -2.32 17.32
N THR A 333 18.43 -2.62 16.41
CA THR A 333 19.85 -2.28 16.51
C THR A 333 20.29 -1.51 15.28
N ILE A 334 21.10 -0.46 15.45
CA ILE A 334 21.68 0.29 14.33
C ILE A 334 22.68 -0.60 13.59
N THR A 335 22.48 -0.78 12.29
CA THR A 335 23.28 -1.66 11.44
C THR A 335 24.02 -0.94 10.32
N ARG A 336 23.62 0.31 10.01
CA ARG A 336 24.34 1.23 9.12
C ARG A 336 24.24 2.64 9.66
N ILE A 337 25.23 3.47 9.36
CA ILE A 337 25.27 4.86 9.80
C ILE A 337 26.03 5.72 8.79
N GLU A 338 25.63 6.97 8.66
CA GLU A 338 26.31 8.01 7.89
C GLU A 338 27.46 8.59 8.72
N ALA A 339 28.59 8.92 8.08
CA ALA A 339 29.77 9.43 8.75
C ALA A 339 29.50 10.69 9.62
N GLU A 340 28.57 11.56 9.19
CA GLU A 340 28.19 12.75 9.97
C GLU A 340 27.48 12.36 11.29
N LEU A 341 26.65 11.33 11.26
CA LEU A 341 25.97 10.82 12.45
C LEU A 341 26.90 10.04 13.36
N GLU A 342 27.84 9.30 12.78
CA GLU A 342 28.90 8.61 13.51
C GLU A 342 29.78 9.61 14.25
N ALA A 343 30.19 10.70 13.58
CA ALA A 343 30.90 11.82 14.20
C ALA A 343 30.06 12.51 15.30
N LYS A 344 28.73 12.51 15.18
CA LYS A 344 27.77 12.98 16.19
C LYS A 344 27.44 11.93 17.26
N ASN A 345 28.33 10.96 17.47
CA ASN A 345 28.32 10.06 18.63
C ASN A 345 27.19 9.01 18.66
N VAL A 346 26.58 8.68 17.52
CA VAL A 346 25.75 7.47 17.36
C VAL A 346 26.62 6.37 16.75
N SER A 347 26.45 5.11 17.17
CA SER A 347 27.34 4.02 16.74
C SER A 347 26.59 2.79 16.24
N LEU A 348 27.27 2.01 15.40
CA LEU A 348 26.80 0.67 15.04
C LEU A 348 26.62 -0.17 16.31
N GLY A 349 25.51 -0.91 16.41
CA GLY A 349 25.19 -1.70 17.60
C GLY A 349 24.37 -0.96 18.66
N ASP A 350 24.21 0.37 18.57
CA ASP A 350 23.31 1.10 19.47
C ASP A 350 21.88 0.59 19.33
N THR A 351 21.16 0.53 20.46
CA THR A 351 19.79 -0.01 20.49
C THR A 351 18.77 1.11 20.34
N LEU A 352 17.86 0.97 19.38
CA LEU A 352 16.69 1.84 19.27
C LEU A 352 15.58 1.34 20.19
N VAL A 353 15.11 2.21 21.07
CA VAL A 353 14.15 1.90 22.13
C VAL A 353 12.85 2.68 22.04
N GLY A 354 12.72 3.53 21.03
CA GLY A 354 11.47 4.21 20.71
C GLY A 354 11.62 5.16 19.53
N VAL A 355 10.49 5.67 19.07
CA VAL A 355 10.40 6.68 18.02
C VAL A 355 9.23 7.63 18.27
N ASN A 356 9.38 8.90 17.94
CA ASN A 356 8.40 9.97 18.09
C ASN A 356 7.85 10.09 19.52
N ASN A 357 6.58 9.74 19.74
CA ASN A 357 5.95 9.72 21.06
C ASN A 357 5.79 8.28 21.61
N LYS A 358 6.38 7.26 20.98
CA LYS A 358 6.25 5.86 21.35
C LYS A 358 7.55 5.27 21.86
N LEU A 359 7.52 4.66 23.04
CA LEU A 359 8.62 3.92 23.64
C LEU A 359 8.35 2.42 23.61
N PHE A 360 9.30 1.66 23.09
CA PHE A 360 9.13 0.23 22.81
C PHE A 360 9.30 -0.67 24.04
N TYR A 361 9.98 -0.17 25.08
CA TYR A 361 10.27 -0.96 26.27
C TYR A 361 9.97 -0.18 27.55
N ARG A 362 9.08 -0.74 28.38
CA ARG A 362 8.68 -0.17 29.68
C ARG A 362 9.85 0.18 30.59
N LYS A 363 10.93 -0.62 30.58
CA LYS A 363 12.09 -0.41 31.46
C LYS A 363 12.80 0.92 31.25
N TYR A 364 12.66 1.54 30.07
CA TYR A 364 13.28 2.83 29.78
C TYR A 364 12.32 4.01 29.95
N LEU A 365 11.07 3.76 30.40
CA LEU A 365 10.07 4.82 30.54
C LEU A 365 10.57 5.95 31.44
N LYS A 366 11.13 5.59 32.61
CA LYS A 366 11.68 6.55 33.57
C LYS A 366 12.81 7.39 33.00
N ASP A 367 13.56 6.85 32.04
CA ASP A 367 14.71 7.51 31.43
C ASP A 367 14.29 8.60 30.43
N PHE A 368 13.06 8.58 29.94
CA PHE A 368 12.58 9.46 28.86
C PHE A 368 11.31 10.27 29.18
N THR A 369 10.59 9.99 30.28
CA THR A 369 9.37 10.74 30.69
C THR A 369 9.63 12.13 31.26
N GLY A 370 10.86 12.44 31.67
CA GLY A 370 11.16 13.70 32.38
C GLY A 370 11.07 14.97 31.53
N ARG A 371 10.96 14.87 30.20
CA ARG A 371 10.95 16.02 29.27
C ARG A 371 9.98 15.90 28.09
N HIS A 372 9.41 14.73 27.82
CA HIS A 372 8.53 14.48 26.69
C HIS A 372 7.36 13.59 27.11
N GLN A 373 6.16 13.87 26.58
CA GLN A 373 5.04 12.94 26.68
C GLN A 373 5.32 11.74 25.77
N VAL A 374 5.50 10.57 26.38
CA VAL A 374 5.78 9.31 25.68
C VAL A 374 4.81 8.24 26.14
N ASP A 375 4.20 7.55 25.17
CA ASP A 375 3.36 6.38 25.40
C ASP A 375 4.17 5.09 25.25
N LEU A 376 3.69 4.01 25.85
CA LEU A 376 4.27 2.69 25.66
C LEU A 376 3.66 1.98 24.43
N CYS A 377 4.53 1.45 23.58
CA CYS A 377 4.18 0.58 22.45
C CYS A 377 4.90 -0.76 22.65
N LEU A 378 4.26 -1.69 23.35
CA LEU A 378 4.92 -2.92 23.83
C LEU A 378 4.79 -4.10 22.88
N GLU A 379 3.80 -4.06 21.99
CA GLU A 379 3.54 -5.12 21.01
C GLU A 379 4.54 -5.00 19.85
N GLN A 380 5.18 -6.11 19.46
CA GLN A 380 6.32 -6.06 18.54
C GLN A 380 5.92 -5.64 17.13
N ARG A 381 4.75 -6.07 16.66
CA ARG A 381 4.23 -5.70 15.34
C ARG A 381 3.88 -4.20 15.32
N GLU A 382 3.26 -3.65 16.36
CA GLU A 382 3.02 -2.21 16.49
C GLU A 382 4.34 -1.42 16.50
N GLN A 383 5.38 -1.90 17.18
CA GLN A 383 6.70 -1.26 17.16
C GLN A 383 7.28 -1.21 15.75
N ASP A 384 7.17 -2.29 14.99
CA ASP A 384 7.68 -2.36 13.62
C ASP A 384 6.91 -1.44 12.68
N ILE A 385 5.58 -1.31 12.86
CA ILE A 385 4.73 -0.37 12.12
C ILE A 385 5.13 1.07 12.41
N GLU A 386 5.23 1.46 13.69
CA GLU A 386 5.61 2.81 14.11
C GLU A 386 7.01 3.19 13.62
N LEU A 387 7.94 2.24 13.70
CA LEU A 387 9.29 2.43 13.21
C LEU A 387 9.33 2.60 11.70
N ASN A 388 8.61 1.76 10.95
CA ASN A 388 8.53 1.87 9.50
C ASN A 388 7.92 3.21 9.08
N TYR A 389 6.83 3.63 9.75
CA TYR A 389 6.22 4.93 9.52
C TYR A 389 7.21 6.08 9.72
N ALA A 390 7.94 6.09 10.83
CA ALA A 390 8.96 7.10 11.05
C ALA A 390 10.06 7.03 9.97
N LEU A 391 10.68 5.87 9.80
CA LEU A 391 11.85 5.65 8.94
C LEU A 391 11.61 5.74 7.46
N VAL A 392 10.39 5.52 6.99
CA VAL A 392 10.04 5.59 5.58
C VAL A 392 9.24 6.83 5.30
N GLN A 393 8.28 7.23 6.13
CA GLN A 393 7.19 8.12 5.70
C GLN A 393 7.21 9.54 6.27
N THR A 394 8.02 9.81 7.29
CA THR A 394 8.13 11.15 7.87
C THR A 394 9.40 11.86 7.40
N ASN A 395 9.36 13.19 7.29
CA ASN A 395 10.58 13.97 7.04
C ASN A 395 11.33 14.30 8.33
N GLU A 396 10.63 14.26 9.46
CA GLU A 396 11.15 14.58 10.78
C GLU A 396 10.74 13.48 11.74
N ALA A 397 11.69 13.02 12.54
CA ALA A 397 11.43 12.00 13.55
C ALA A 397 12.33 12.19 14.76
N THR A 398 11.83 11.77 15.91
CA THR A 398 12.60 11.72 17.16
C THR A 398 12.93 10.28 17.49
N PHE A 399 14.20 9.94 17.64
CA PHE A 399 14.63 8.58 17.94
C PHE A 399 15.16 8.50 19.37
N TYR A 400 14.71 7.48 20.12
CA TYR A 400 15.21 7.20 21.47
C TYR A 400 16.17 6.02 21.39
N LEU A 401 17.43 6.25 21.77
CA LEU A 401 18.53 5.31 21.62
C LEU A 401 19.15 4.99 22.98
N LEU A 402 19.76 3.80 23.07
CA LEU A 402 20.68 3.44 24.14
C LEU A 402 22.09 3.31 23.58
N LYS A 403 22.94 4.23 24.02
CA LYS A 403 24.37 4.21 23.73
C LYS A 403 25.11 3.60 24.90
N ASN A 404 25.68 2.41 24.75
CA ASN A 404 26.32 1.68 25.85
C ASN A 404 25.45 1.64 27.12
N GLY A 405 24.14 1.46 26.94
CA GLY A 405 23.16 1.48 28.04
C GLY A 405 22.72 2.86 28.55
N LYS A 406 23.24 3.97 28.00
CA LYS A 406 22.84 5.34 28.38
C LYS A 406 21.77 5.90 27.43
N PRO A 407 20.66 6.44 27.97
CA PRO A 407 19.60 7.11 27.19
C PRO A 407 20.10 8.27 26.33
N ARG A 408 19.68 8.31 25.07
CA ARG A 408 19.93 9.41 24.12
C ARG A 408 18.68 9.67 23.30
N ILE A 409 18.44 10.95 23.01
CA ILE A 409 17.37 11.41 22.13
C ILE A 409 18.01 12.05 20.91
N LEU A 410 17.58 11.64 19.73
CA LEU A 410 18.09 12.13 18.46
C LEU A 410 16.92 12.67 17.62
N HIS A 411 16.82 13.99 17.54
CA HIS A 411 15.91 14.64 16.61
C HIS A 411 16.56 14.72 15.23
N ARG A 412 15.89 14.19 14.21
CA ARG A 412 16.39 14.19 12.83
C ARG A 412 15.38 14.76 11.89
N LYS A 413 15.89 15.52 10.94
CA LYS A 413 15.18 16.01 9.76
C LYS A 413 15.92 15.50 8.52
N ARG A 414 15.18 14.91 7.59
CA ARG A 414 15.70 14.56 6.26
C ARG A 414 15.99 15.85 5.48
N ARG A 415 17.00 15.82 4.62
CA ARG A 415 17.18 16.87 3.61
C ARG A 415 15.94 16.85 2.71
N GLU A 416 15.23 17.96 2.56
CA GLU A 416 13.82 18.06 2.11
C GLU A 416 13.54 17.72 0.63
N TYR A 417 14.29 16.83 -0.01
CA TYR A 417 14.30 16.72 -1.47
C TYR A 417 13.42 15.59 -2.04
N LEU A 418 13.09 14.58 -1.24
CA LEU A 418 12.28 13.45 -1.68
C LEU A 418 11.08 13.32 -0.75
N LYS A 419 9.86 13.42 -1.30
CA LYS A 419 8.73 12.72 -0.68
C LYS A 419 9.15 11.25 -0.51
N PRO A 420 8.74 10.59 0.58
CA PRO A 420 9.18 9.24 0.92
C PRO A 420 8.86 8.19 -0.15
N VAL A 421 7.84 8.46 -0.98
CA VAL A 421 7.49 7.71 -2.19
C VAL A 421 7.13 8.72 -3.27
N PRO A 422 7.70 8.66 -4.49
CA PRO A 422 7.25 9.49 -5.58
C PRO A 422 5.86 9.03 -6.00
N ASP A 423 4.96 9.98 -6.20
CA ASP A 423 3.59 9.69 -6.64
C ASP A 423 3.59 9.12 -8.08
N PHE A 424 4.61 9.45 -8.89
CA PHE A 424 4.77 9.01 -10.30
C PHE A 424 6.26 8.86 -10.73
N GLY A 425 6.54 8.05 -11.76
CA GLY A 425 7.88 7.94 -12.36
C GLY A 425 7.88 7.42 -13.80
N TYR A 426 8.90 7.79 -14.59
CA TYR A 426 9.03 7.43 -16.01
C TYR A 426 10.45 6.95 -16.34
N SER A 427 10.59 6.08 -17.36
CA SER A 427 11.88 5.82 -18.00
C SER A 427 12.00 6.65 -19.25
N TYR A 428 13.25 7.01 -19.52
CA TYR A 428 13.66 7.71 -20.73
C TYR A 428 14.67 6.83 -21.44
N ALA A 429 14.56 6.69 -22.76
CA ALA A 429 15.49 5.88 -23.54
C ALA A 429 15.87 6.61 -24.83
N PRO A 430 16.82 7.56 -24.82
CA PRO A 430 17.08 8.53 -25.90
C PRO A 430 17.23 7.94 -27.32
N VAL A 431 17.38 6.63 -27.45
CA VAL A 431 17.22 5.87 -28.69
C VAL A 431 16.30 4.67 -28.40
N GLU A 432 15.27 4.46 -29.24
CA GLU A 432 14.37 3.30 -29.18
C GLU A 432 15.18 1.99 -29.13
N GLY A 433 14.90 1.13 -28.13
CA GLY A 433 15.65 -0.11 -27.90
C GLY A 433 16.95 0.02 -27.10
N LYS A 434 17.48 1.22 -26.84
CA LYS A 434 18.64 1.43 -25.93
C LYS A 434 18.17 1.98 -24.57
N ARG A 435 18.25 1.16 -23.52
CA ARG A 435 17.93 1.59 -22.15
C ARG A 435 18.93 2.66 -21.68
N ALA A 436 18.54 3.93 -21.57
CA ALA A 436 19.34 4.95 -20.89
C ALA A 436 18.57 5.59 -19.72
N GLY A 437 18.36 4.76 -18.70
CA GLY A 437 17.99 5.18 -17.36
C GLY A 437 16.52 5.47 -17.06
N ILE A 438 16.28 5.90 -15.83
CA ILE A 438 15.00 6.30 -15.24
C ILE A 438 15.12 7.79 -14.96
N SER A 439 14.15 8.58 -15.40
CA SER A 439 14.06 10.01 -15.06
C SER A 439 12.89 10.21 -14.11
N LEU A 440 13.17 10.50 -12.84
CA LEU A 440 12.14 10.78 -11.85
C LEU A 440 11.93 12.27 -11.74
N CYS A 441 10.70 12.72 -12.00
CA CYS A 441 10.27 14.06 -11.61
C CYS A 441 9.73 13.99 -10.19
N ILE A 442 10.37 14.68 -9.27
CA ILE A 442 10.00 14.67 -7.86
C ILE A 442 9.61 16.07 -7.44
N TYR A 443 8.43 16.13 -6.80
CA TYR A 443 7.90 17.34 -6.19
C TYR A 443 8.25 17.30 -4.70
N PRO A 444 9.23 18.09 -4.23
CA PRO A 444 9.47 18.27 -2.81
C PRO A 444 8.25 18.94 -2.16
N ASN A 445 8.09 18.74 -0.84
CA ASN A 445 6.95 19.25 -0.06
C ASN A 445 6.78 20.78 -0.10
N ASN A 446 7.79 21.51 -0.60
CA ASN A 446 7.70 22.95 -0.89
C ASN A 446 7.42 23.15 -2.39
N VAL A 447 6.24 23.71 -2.70
CA VAL A 447 5.57 23.83 -4.01
C VAL A 447 6.33 24.68 -5.07
N THR A 448 7.64 24.87 -4.97
CA THR A 448 8.40 25.77 -5.86
C THR A 448 9.62 25.16 -6.54
N ARG A 449 10.04 23.94 -6.21
CA ARG A 449 11.20 23.30 -6.86
C ARG A 449 10.80 22.00 -7.54
N LYS A 450 11.35 21.73 -8.72
CA LYS A 450 11.20 20.45 -9.42
C LYS A 450 12.57 19.79 -9.45
N LEU A 451 12.63 18.52 -9.06
CA LEU A 451 13.85 17.73 -9.10
C LEU A 451 13.75 16.69 -10.19
N SER A 452 14.73 16.62 -11.09
CA SER A 452 14.92 15.47 -11.98
C SER A 452 16.01 14.55 -11.42
N MET A 453 15.72 13.25 -11.31
CA MET A 453 16.72 12.24 -10.97
C MET A 453 16.96 11.31 -12.13
N HIS A 454 18.22 11.10 -12.51
CA HIS A 454 18.58 10.21 -13.61
C HIS A 454 19.29 8.95 -13.07
N ILE A 455 18.64 7.78 -13.16
CA ILE A 455 19.17 6.51 -12.66
C ILE A 455 19.47 5.56 -13.82
N PRO A 456 20.73 5.25 -14.15
CA PRO A 456 21.04 4.32 -15.23
C PRO A 456 20.58 2.89 -14.93
N TRP A 457 20.15 2.13 -15.95
CA TRP A 457 19.65 0.75 -15.81
C TRP A 457 20.76 -0.27 -15.47
N ALA A 458 21.97 -0.09 -15.99
CA ALA A 458 23.05 -1.08 -15.88
C ALA A 458 23.54 -1.32 -14.43
N PRO A 459 23.68 -0.31 -13.56
CA PRO A 459 24.12 -0.55 -12.17
C PRO A 459 23.01 -1.11 -11.27
N LEU A 460 21.74 -0.95 -11.64
CA LEU A 460 20.58 -1.48 -10.90
C LEU A 460 20.51 -3.01 -10.90
N MET A 461 21.08 -3.68 -11.91
CA MET A 461 21.08 -5.15 -12.02
C MET A 461 22.24 -5.83 -11.26
N GLY A 462 23.23 -5.08 -10.77
CA GLY A 462 24.47 -5.63 -10.21
C GLY A 462 24.65 -5.45 -8.70
N GLY A 463 23.62 -4.99 -7.97
CA GLY A 463 23.72 -4.70 -6.53
C GLY A 463 24.72 -3.59 -6.17
N ARG A 464 25.20 -2.81 -7.15
CA ARG A 464 26.06 -1.65 -6.94
C ARG A 464 25.18 -0.45 -6.61
N ILE A 465 25.46 0.18 -5.48
CA ILE A 465 24.68 1.29 -4.97
C ILE A 465 25.14 2.58 -5.66
N ILE A 466 24.26 3.23 -6.43
CA ILE A 466 24.54 4.48 -7.16
C ILE A 466 24.36 5.66 -6.20
N GLU A 467 25.25 6.66 -6.21
CA GLU A 467 24.95 7.95 -5.58
C GLU A 467 23.90 8.71 -6.41
N LEU A 468 22.74 8.98 -5.81
CA LEU A 468 21.66 9.69 -6.47
C LEU A 468 21.79 11.19 -6.20
N ASN A 469 22.08 11.95 -7.25
CA ASN A 469 21.98 13.41 -7.26
C ASN A 469 20.76 13.83 -8.08
N GLY A 470 20.08 14.87 -7.62
CA GLY A 470 19.01 15.53 -8.36
C GLY A 470 19.55 16.73 -9.12
N ILE A 471 18.83 17.14 -10.15
CA ILE A 471 19.05 18.42 -10.83
C ILE A 471 17.85 19.30 -10.51
N ASP A 472 18.08 20.49 -9.97
CA ASP A 472 17.01 21.46 -9.71
C ASP A 472 16.55 22.18 -10.99
N ASP A 473 15.51 23.01 -10.88
CA ASP A 473 14.93 23.80 -11.97
C ASP A 473 15.89 24.86 -12.54
N LYS A 474 17.05 25.08 -11.89
CA LYS A 474 18.13 25.97 -12.34
C LYS A 474 19.34 25.22 -12.89
N GLY A 475 19.29 23.88 -12.96
CA GLY A 475 20.36 23.04 -13.46
C GLY A 475 21.45 22.70 -12.44
N ASN A 476 21.26 23.01 -11.15
CA ASN A 476 22.25 22.68 -10.13
C ASN A 476 22.10 21.24 -9.65
N THR A 477 23.24 20.56 -9.46
CA THR A 477 23.31 19.25 -8.81
C THR A 477 23.05 19.39 -7.31
N VAL A 478 22.05 18.66 -6.80
CA VAL A 478 21.72 18.63 -5.37
C VAL A 478 21.79 17.20 -4.80
N PRO A 479 22.44 17.00 -3.64
CA PRO A 479 22.45 15.71 -2.98
C PRO A 479 21.06 15.40 -2.40
N LEU A 480 20.52 14.24 -2.72
CA LEU A 480 19.11 13.92 -2.46
C LEU A 480 18.81 13.29 -1.09
N SER A 481 19.83 12.89 -0.31
CA SER A 481 19.60 12.22 0.99
C SER A 481 20.79 12.24 1.96
N ASN A 482 20.49 12.00 3.24
CA ASN A 482 21.43 11.66 4.31
C ASN A 482 21.66 10.14 4.29
N ARG A 483 22.55 9.62 3.44
CA ARG A 483 22.66 8.17 3.21
C ARG A 483 23.47 7.48 4.31
N ALA A 484 22.89 6.45 4.92
CA ALA A 484 23.67 5.50 5.74
C ALA A 484 24.62 4.68 4.85
N GLN A 485 25.92 4.71 5.13
CA GLN A 485 26.90 3.92 4.38
C GLN A 485 27.02 2.51 4.98
N LYS A 486 27.21 1.50 4.12
CA LYS A 486 27.55 0.15 4.58
C LYS A 486 28.96 0.23 5.15
N ALA A 487 29.18 -0.28 6.36
CA ALA A 487 30.53 -0.42 6.90
C ALA A 487 31.41 -1.16 5.88
N THR A 488 32.39 -0.46 5.31
CA THR A 488 33.61 -1.13 4.88
C THR A 488 34.13 -1.79 6.13
N ARG A 489 34.08 -3.12 6.19
CA ARG A 489 34.92 -3.84 7.16
C ARG A 489 36.31 -3.25 6.97
N TYR A 490 36.87 -2.65 8.01
CA TYR A 490 38.31 -2.54 8.16
C TYR A 490 38.86 -3.94 7.83
N GLN A 491 39.44 -4.10 6.64
CA GLN A 491 40.51 -5.07 6.43
C GLN A 491 41.68 -4.50 7.21
N SER A 492 41.66 -4.63 8.53
CA SER A 492 42.86 -4.49 9.32
C SER A 492 43.72 -5.70 9.01
N ASP A 493 44.80 -5.45 8.30
CA ASP A 493 46.10 -6.12 8.44
C ASP A 493 46.09 -7.41 9.25
N ASN A 494 45.86 -8.52 8.56
CA ASN A 494 46.53 -9.77 8.88
C ASN A 494 47.56 -10.03 7.78
N GLN A 495 48.58 -9.18 7.74
CA GLN A 495 49.93 -9.66 7.47
C GLN A 495 50.57 -9.99 8.81
N ARG A 496 50.58 -11.29 9.14
CA ARG A 496 51.71 -11.99 9.74
C ARG A 496 51.62 -13.46 9.35
#